data_AF-A0A964G696-F1
#
_entry.id   AF-A0A964G696-F1
#
_cell.length_a   1.000
_cell.length_b   1.000
_cell.length_c   1.000
_cell.angle_alpha   90.00
_cell.angle_beta   90.00
_cell.angle_gamma   90.00
#
_symmetry.space_group_name_H-M   'P 1'
#
loop_
_entity.id
_entity.type
_entity.pdbx_description
1 polymer ?
#
loop_
_entity_poly.entity_id
_entity_poly.type
_entity_poly.pdbx_seq_one_letter_code
_entity_poly.pdbx_strand_id
1 'polypeptide(L)'
;MTQKDSNQYLNLKGDNITKEIKLLRRKQSDIMNPYRRPISSILPEERQVENTLLFDEKTDSEAYYDRFSNWEGSISTKKIRDWLNQFETTMDKNIAHILLSKFQFFSKTDIESATRNLQEKLLDLLLRKENLWKAFRDDPKVALKDNEAEFKKWLRNKIIRYAMLPSPSDTSVESQHRLWAIYERSALTATSSTDGKKIRPLSEYFQAGKGDHETSVFVFMDYTNGSGNQLAKCIRKINKLLEQYPAYQQSSFIFMYVVQATSFNLASIEFAPENSEIIYYKPMLGYKSQEIMDILANHQISESEYGDFIEKYCLRASGKSSVGYRESGALTCHHYSCPNNTLPFFHKPSTNWEPLFRNSQTPSATRYKQK
;
A
#
# COMPACT_ATOMS: atom_id res chain seq x y z
N MET A 1 -7.29 -62.53 44.45
CA MET A 1 -7.41 -62.36 42.98
C MET A 1 -6.05 -61.88 42.47
N THR A 2 -5.29 -62.78 41.87
CA THR A 2 -3.91 -62.55 41.43
C THR A 2 -3.87 -61.94 40.03
N GLN A 3 -2.94 -61.00 39.85
CA GLN A 3 -2.65 -60.18 38.67
C GLN A 3 -2.18 -60.96 37.42
N LYS A 4 -2.48 -62.26 37.31
CA LYS A 4 -1.98 -63.17 36.27
C LYS A 4 -2.96 -63.42 35.11
N ASP A 5 -4.21 -62.99 35.22
CA ASP A 5 -5.23 -63.27 34.18
C ASP A 5 -5.45 -62.12 33.18
N SER A 6 -4.72 -60.99 33.32
CA SER A 6 -4.91 -59.82 32.45
C SER A 6 -4.09 -59.84 31.14
N ASN A 7 -3.15 -60.78 30.97
CA ASN A 7 -2.22 -60.78 29.82
C ASN A 7 -2.57 -61.79 28.71
N GLN A 8 -3.66 -62.57 28.84
CA GLN A 8 -4.07 -63.49 27.78
C GLN A 8 -4.89 -62.84 26.65
N TYR A 9 -5.36 -61.60 26.81
CA TYR A 9 -6.21 -60.94 25.82
C TYR A 9 -5.49 -59.98 24.85
N LEU A 10 -4.16 -59.82 24.97
CA LEU A 10 -3.38 -58.90 24.13
C LEU A 10 -2.34 -59.57 23.23
N ASN A 11 -2.46 -60.88 23.00
CA ASN A 11 -1.66 -61.57 21.99
C ASN A 11 -2.30 -61.47 20.59
N LEU A 12 -2.75 -60.27 20.23
CA LEU A 12 -3.06 -59.92 18.85
C LEU A 12 -1.73 -59.86 18.11
N LYS A 13 -1.37 -60.99 17.46
CA LYS A 13 -0.22 -61.10 16.57
C LYS A 13 -0.13 -59.82 15.73
N GLY A 14 1.00 -59.11 15.78
CA GLY A 14 1.18 -57.80 15.13
C GLY A 14 0.81 -57.78 13.64
N ASP A 15 0.84 -58.95 12.98
CA ASP A 15 0.38 -59.15 11.61
C ASP A 15 -1.13 -58.86 11.43
N ASN A 16 -1.98 -59.20 12.40
CA ASN A 16 -3.41 -58.96 12.33
C ASN A 16 -3.72 -57.46 12.49
N ILE A 17 -3.05 -56.77 13.42
CA ILE A 17 -3.20 -55.32 13.60
C ILE A 17 -2.76 -54.57 12.33
N THR A 18 -1.65 -55.01 11.73
CA THR A 18 -1.13 -54.40 10.50
C THR A 18 -2.07 -54.59 9.31
N LYS A 19 -2.71 -55.77 9.21
CA LYS A 19 -3.74 -56.04 8.20
C LYS A 19 -5.00 -55.18 8.41
N GLU A 20 -5.47 -55.05 9.65
CA GLU A 20 -6.61 -54.22 10.01
C GLU A 20 -6.37 -52.74 9.65
N ILE A 21 -5.19 -52.20 10.00
CA ILE A 21 -4.82 -50.82 9.66
C ILE A 21 -4.77 -50.60 8.15
N LYS A 22 -4.22 -51.55 7.38
CA LYS A 22 -4.21 -51.47 5.91
C LYS A 22 -5.62 -51.51 5.32
N LEU A 23 -6.50 -52.34 5.87
CA LEU A 23 -7.89 -52.44 5.45
C LEU A 23 -8.65 -51.14 5.74
N LEU A 24 -8.49 -50.56 6.93
CA LEU A 24 -9.11 -49.30 7.31
C LEU A 24 -8.63 -48.14 6.43
N ARG A 25 -7.33 -48.06 6.11
CA ARG A 25 -6.80 -47.06 5.17
C ARG A 25 -7.37 -47.20 3.76
N ARG A 26 -7.55 -48.43 3.27
CA ARG A 26 -8.22 -48.66 1.98
C ARG A 26 -9.67 -48.21 2.02
N LYS A 27 -10.44 -48.64 3.03
CA LYS A 27 -11.83 -48.20 3.21
C LYS A 27 -11.95 -46.68 3.32
N GLN A 28 -11.06 -46.03 4.05
CA GLN A 28 -11.02 -44.57 4.13
C GLN A 28 -10.73 -43.94 2.76
N SER A 29 -9.76 -44.48 2.00
CA SER A 29 -9.49 -44.01 0.65
C SER A 29 -10.68 -44.20 -0.29
N ASP A 30 -11.37 -45.33 -0.19
CA ASP A 30 -12.54 -45.66 -1.01
C ASP A 30 -13.73 -44.74 -0.67
N ILE A 31 -13.92 -44.43 0.62
CA ILE A 31 -14.93 -43.46 1.08
C ILE A 31 -14.58 -42.06 0.60
N MET A 32 -13.30 -41.66 0.65
CA MET A 32 -12.87 -40.31 0.27
C MET A 32 -12.77 -40.11 -1.24
N ASN A 33 -12.57 -41.16 -2.04
CA ASN A 33 -12.35 -41.06 -3.48
C ASN A 33 -13.49 -40.34 -4.25
N PRO A 34 -14.78 -40.61 -3.96
CA PRO A 34 -15.90 -39.87 -4.54
C PRO A 34 -15.88 -38.37 -4.20
N TYR A 35 -15.42 -38.02 -3.00
CA TYR A 35 -15.32 -36.63 -2.51
C TYR A 35 -13.99 -35.95 -2.85
N ARG A 36 -13.01 -36.71 -3.37
CA ARG A 36 -11.77 -36.19 -3.95
C ARG A 36 -11.95 -35.71 -5.38
N ARG A 37 -13.10 -35.98 -6.01
CA ARG A 37 -13.44 -35.26 -7.23
C ARG A 37 -13.52 -33.78 -6.85
N PRO A 38 -12.82 -32.89 -7.55
CA PRO A 38 -12.91 -31.47 -7.25
C PRO A 38 -14.38 -31.07 -7.28
N ILE A 39 -14.80 -30.22 -6.34
CA ILE A 39 -16.19 -29.76 -6.20
C ILE A 39 -16.73 -29.18 -7.52
N SER A 40 -15.83 -28.75 -8.42
CA SER A 40 -16.12 -28.38 -9.82
C SER A 40 -16.80 -29.47 -10.67
N SER A 41 -16.79 -30.73 -10.24
CA SER A 41 -17.38 -31.85 -10.99
C SER A 41 -18.82 -32.22 -10.58
N ILE A 42 -19.37 -31.60 -9.53
CA ILE A 42 -20.63 -32.04 -8.91
C ILE A 42 -21.85 -31.19 -9.34
N LEU A 43 -21.66 -30.04 -10.00
CA LEU A 43 -22.77 -29.29 -10.61
C LEU A 43 -22.38 -28.75 -11.99
N PRO A 44 -22.83 -29.38 -13.09
CA PRO A 44 -22.61 -28.93 -14.46
C PRO A 44 -23.72 -27.94 -14.87
N GLU A 45 -24.02 -26.96 -14.03
CA GLU A 45 -24.48 -25.70 -14.61
C GLU A 45 -23.21 -25.12 -15.23
N GLU A 46 -23.06 -25.26 -16.55
CA GLU A 46 -21.91 -24.79 -17.32
C GLU A 46 -21.54 -23.39 -16.85
N ARG A 47 -20.44 -23.27 -16.08
CA ARG A 47 -19.95 -21.98 -15.64
C ARG A 47 -19.56 -21.20 -16.89
N GLN A 48 -20.40 -20.25 -17.30
CA GLN A 48 -20.18 -19.45 -18.50
C GLN A 48 -18.78 -18.79 -18.53
N VAL A 49 -18.20 -18.56 -17.35
CA VAL A 49 -16.90 -17.90 -17.13
C VAL A 49 -15.69 -18.75 -17.51
N GLU A 50 -15.82 -20.08 -17.59
CA GLU A 50 -14.71 -20.94 -18.03
C GLU A 50 -14.44 -20.82 -19.54
N ASN A 51 -15.49 -20.52 -20.33
CA ASN A 51 -15.43 -20.53 -21.79
C ASN A 51 -15.61 -19.16 -22.43
N THR A 52 -16.04 -18.14 -21.68
CA THR A 52 -16.35 -16.81 -22.21
C THR A 52 -15.55 -15.74 -21.50
N LEU A 53 -14.99 -14.80 -22.26
CA LEU A 53 -14.36 -13.61 -21.71
C LEU A 53 -15.43 -12.71 -21.07
N LEU A 54 -15.16 -12.20 -19.87
CA LEU A 54 -16.03 -11.25 -19.17
C LEU A 54 -15.95 -9.83 -19.75
N PHE A 55 -15.12 -9.63 -20.77
CA PHE A 55 -14.77 -8.33 -21.30
C PHE A 55 -14.60 -8.38 -22.81
N ASP A 56 -14.86 -7.24 -23.45
CA ASP A 56 -14.56 -7.04 -24.86
C ASP A 56 -13.12 -6.56 -24.99
N GLU A 57 -12.27 -7.38 -25.62
CA GLU A 57 -10.84 -7.09 -25.73
C GLU A 57 -10.54 -5.74 -26.39
N LYS A 58 -11.45 -5.19 -27.20
CA LYS A 58 -11.25 -3.91 -27.87
C LYS A 58 -11.72 -2.77 -26.98
N THR A 59 -12.98 -2.77 -26.57
CA THR A 59 -13.61 -1.69 -25.80
C THR A 59 -13.00 -1.55 -24.41
N ASP A 60 -12.76 -2.65 -23.70
CA ASP A 60 -12.17 -2.59 -22.36
C ASP A 60 -10.69 -2.17 -22.41
N SER A 61 -9.95 -2.62 -23.43
CA SER A 61 -8.55 -2.17 -23.62
C SER A 61 -8.46 -0.69 -23.95
N GLU A 62 -9.43 -0.13 -24.69
CA GLU A 62 -9.53 1.31 -24.94
C GLU A 62 -9.83 2.07 -23.64
N ALA A 63 -10.77 1.61 -22.82
CA ALA A 63 -11.06 2.22 -21.52
C ALA A 63 -9.85 2.21 -20.56
N TYR A 64 -9.09 1.10 -20.54
CA TYR A 64 -7.84 1.01 -19.78
C TYR A 64 -6.76 1.92 -20.34
N TYR A 65 -6.64 1.99 -21.66
CA TYR A 65 -5.72 2.93 -22.30
C TYR A 65 -6.06 4.36 -21.92
N ASP A 66 -7.32 4.80 -22.00
CA ASP A 66 -7.70 6.16 -21.62
C ASP A 66 -7.33 6.48 -20.17
N ARG A 67 -7.57 5.52 -19.26
CA ARG A 67 -7.21 5.64 -17.85
C ARG A 67 -5.70 5.73 -17.61
N PHE A 68 -4.91 4.91 -18.31
CA PHE A 68 -3.47 4.76 -18.05
C PHE A 68 -2.57 5.50 -19.06
N SER A 69 -3.15 6.14 -20.08
CA SER A 69 -2.46 6.84 -21.18
C SER A 69 -1.48 7.90 -20.67
N ASN A 70 -1.84 8.55 -19.57
CA ASN A 70 -1.04 9.56 -18.91
C ASN A 70 0.10 8.98 -18.08
N TRP A 71 0.35 7.66 -18.04
CA TRP A 71 1.48 7.09 -17.30
C TRP A 71 2.82 7.37 -18.00
N GLU A 72 3.87 7.75 -17.24
CA GLU A 72 5.15 8.23 -17.79
C GLU A 72 5.85 7.19 -18.69
N GLY A 73 5.63 5.89 -18.45
CA GLY A 73 6.25 4.83 -19.25
C GLY A 73 5.49 4.44 -20.54
N SER A 74 4.47 5.21 -20.94
CA SER A 74 3.64 5.04 -22.14
C SER A 74 2.97 3.66 -22.23
N ILE A 75 1.66 3.60 -21.97
CA ILE A 75 0.85 2.40 -22.18
C ILE A 75 0.08 2.55 -23.49
N SER A 76 0.03 1.48 -24.29
CA SER A 76 -0.79 1.38 -25.51
C SER A 76 -1.87 0.32 -25.33
N THR A 77 -2.95 0.42 -26.10
CA THR A 77 -4.00 -0.61 -26.18
C THR A 77 -3.41 -1.97 -26.55
N LYS A 78 -2.46 -2.00 -27.48
CA LYS A 78 -1.71 -3.20 -27.85
C LYS A 78 -0.99 -3.81 -26.63
N LYS A 79 -0.28 -3.00 -25.83
CA LYS A 79 0.42 -3.49 -24.65
C LYS A 79 -0.53 -4.09 -23.60
N ILE A 80 -1.70 -3.48 -23.40
CA ILE A 80 -2.72 -4.00 -22.49
C ILE A 80 -3.24 -5.35 -22.97
N ARG A 81 -3.55 -5.47 -24.27
CA ARG A 81 -3.99 -6.74 -24.88
C ARG A 81 -2.90 -7.81 -24.80
N ASP A 82 -1.66 -7.46 -25.13
CA ASP A 82 -0.51 -8.36 -25.05
C ASP A 82 -0.29 -8.82 -23.60
N TRP A 83 -0.48 -7.94 -22.62
CA TRP A 83 -0.44 -8.28 -21.19
C TRP A 83 -1.55 -9.26 -20.79
N LEU A 84 -2.80 -9.01 -21.19
CA LEU A 84 -3.91 -9.94 -20.95
C LEU A 84 -3.71 -11.29 -21.65
N ASN A 85 -3.04 -11.31 -22.80
CA ASN A 85 -2.76 -12.54 -23.54
C ASN A 85 -1.62 -13.40 -22.94
N GLN A 86 -0.91 -12.92 -21.93
CA GLN A 86 0.09 -13.73 -21.20
C GLN A 86 -0.55 -14.71 -20.19
N PHE A 87 -1.83 -14.52 -19.85
CA PHE A 87 -2.59 -15.39 -18.96
C PHE A 87 -3.13 -16.61 -19.74
N GLU A 88 -2.92 -17.79 -19.17
CA GLU A 88 -3.01 -19.08 -19.87
C GLU A 88 -4.44 -19.56 -20.15
N THR A 89 -5.38 -19.29 -19.24
CA THR A 89 -6.76 -19.73 -19.35
C THR A 89 -7.71 -18.54 -19.48
N THR A 90 -8.91 -18.75 -20.03
CA THR A 90 -9.97 -17.74 -20.06
C THR A 90 -10.31 -17.25 -18.65
N MET A 91 -10.36 -18.16 -17.67
CA MET A 91 -10.55 -17.82 -16.25
C MET A 91 -9.45 -16.89 -15.74
N ASP A 92 -8.17 -17.21 -16.02
CA ASP A 92 -7.04 -16.38 -15.62
C ASP A 92 -7.12 -14.97 -16.24
N LYS A 93 -7.50 -14.89 -17.53
CA LYS A 93 -7.73 -13.60 -18.20
C LYS A 93 -8.87 -12.80 -17.56
N ASN A 94 -9.96 -13.47 -17.18
CA ASN A 94 -11.11 -12.85 -16.52
C ASN A 94 -10.73 -12.29 -15.14
N ILE A 95 -9.98 -13.05 -14.34
CA ILE A 95 -9.47 -12.57 -13.04
C ILE A 95 -8.52 -11.39 -13.24
N ALA A 96 -7.58 -11.48 -14.20
CA ALA A 96 -6.65 -10.40 -14.51
C ALA A 96 -7.38 -9.11 -14.94
N HIS A 97 -8.40 -9.24 -15.77
CA HIS A 97 -9.28 -8.15 -16.17
C HIS A 97 -9.98 -7.50 -14.97
N ILE A 98 -10.59 -8.31 -14.08
CA ILE A 98 -11.25 -7.79 -12.87
C ILE A 98 -10.27 -6.97 -12.02
N LEU A 99 -9.06 -7.48 -11.78
CA LEU A 99 -8.03 -6.76 -11.03
C LEU A 99 -7.58 -5.48 -11.73
N LEU A 100 -7.40 -5.51 -13.05
CA LEU A 100 -7.03 -4.34 -13.83
C LEU A 100 -8.13 -3.26 -13.82
N SER A 101 -9.41 -3.67 -13.86
CA SER A 101 -10.56 -2.76 -13.80
C SER A 101 -10.59 -1.95 -12.50
N LYS A 102 -10.16 -2.55 -11.40
CA LYS A 102 -10.13 -1.91 -10.07
C LYS A 102 -8.77 -1.33 -9.69
N PHE A 103 -7.78 -1.49 -10.54
CA PHE A 103 -6.42 -1.03 -10.29
C PHE A 103 -6.35 0.51 -10.15
N GLN A 104 -6.01 1.01 -8.96
CA GLN A 104 -5.98 2.43 -8.64
C GLN A 104 -4.79 3.14 -9.27
N PHE A 105 -5.00 3.77 -10.42
CA PHE A 105 -4.03 4.66 -11.03
C PHE A 105 -4.20 6.11 -10.58
N PHE A 106 -3.12 6.72 -10.10
CA PHE A 106 -3.03 8.14 -9.75
C PHE A 106 -2.22 8.88 -10.81
N SER A 107 -2.92 9.55 -11.73
CA SER A 107 -2.31 10.41 -12.74
C SER A 107 -1.63 11.63 -12.10
N LYS A 108 -0.87 12.41 -12.89
CA LYS A 108 -0.28 13.66 -12.42
C LYS A 108 -1.34 14.61 -11.84
N THR A 109 -2.46 14.75 -12.53
CA THR A 109 -3.59 15.60 -12.12
C THR A 109 -4.25 15.09 -10.83
N ASP A 110 -4.33 13.76 -10.67
CA ASP A 110 -4.84 13.15 -9.44
C ASP A 110 -3.91 13.43 -8.26
N ILE A 111 -2.60 13.34 -8.46
CA ILE A 111 -1.59 13.63 -7.44
C ILE A 111 -1.65 15.11 -7.03
N GLU A 112 -1.78 16.03 -7.99
CA GLU A 112 -1.93 17.47 -7.73
C GLU A 112 -3.21 17.76 -6.93
N SER A 113 -4.33 17.13 -7.31
CA SER A 113 -5.60 17.25 -6.59
C SER A 113 -5.55 16.63 -5.19
N ALA A 114 -4.94 15.46 -5.05
CA ALA A 114 -4.70 14.80 -3.77
C ALA A 114 -3.88 15.69 -2.83
N THR A 115 -2.84 16.32 -3.37
CA THR A 115 -1.94 17.21 -2.62
C THR A 115 -2.69 18.44 -2.09
N ARG A 116 -3.53 19.09 -2.92
CA ARG A 116 -4.39 20.19 -2.47
C ARG A 116 -5.36 19.77 -1.37
N ASN A 117 -6.05 18.64 -1.56
CA ASN A 117 -6.98 18.13 -0.57
C ASN A 117 -6.29 17.78 0.76
N LEU A 118 -5.11 17.19 0.69
CA LEU A 118 -4.30 16.86 1.86
C LEU A 118 -3.84 18.13 2.61
N GLN A 119 -3.53 19.20 1.89
CA GLN A 119 -3.21 20.49 2.50
C GLN A 119 -4.42 21.09 3.22
N GLU A 120 -5.62 21.04 2.64
CA GLU A 120 -6.85 21.49 3.29
C GLU A 120 -7.13 20.67 4.55
N LYS A 121 -7.05 19.34 4.47
CA LYS A 121 -7.17 18.43 5.62
C LYS A 121 -6.17 18.75 6.73
N LEU A 122 -4.91 19.04 6.37
CA LEU A 122 -3.88 19.45 7.33
C LEU A 122 -4.32 20.73 8.06
N LEU A 123 -4.77 21.75 7.34
CA LEU A 123 -5.17 23.01 7.95
C LEU A 123 -6.39 22.82 8.85
N ASP A 124 -7.42 22.13 8.37
CA ASP A 124 -8.63 21.86 9.16
C ASP A 124 -8.32 21.07 10.44
N LEU A 125 -7.36 20.16 10.39
CA LEU A 125 -6.86 19.42 11.54
C LEU A 125 -6.15 20.36 12.53
N LEU A 126 -5.27 21.24 12.05
CA LEU A 126 -4.54 22.18 12.89
C LEU A 126 -5.44 23.29 13.49
N LEU A 127 -6.51 23.69 12.79
CA LEU A 127 -7.50 24.63 13.31
C LEU A 127 -8.21 24.14 14.57
N ARG A 128 -8.24 22.83 14.80
CA ARG A 128 -8.89 22.24 15.98
C ARG A 128 -7.97 22.19 17.20
N LYS A 129 -6.70 22.57 17.06
CA LYS A 129 -5.70 22.51 18.13
C LYS A 129 -5.67 23.84 18.89
N GLU A 130 -6.29 23.87 20.07
CA GLU A 130 -6.43 25.10 20.88
C GLU A 130 -5.07 25.70 21.30
N ASN A 131 -4.06 24.86 21.55
CA ASN A 131 -2.72 25.34 21.85
C ASN A 131 -2.12 26.18 20.70
N LEU A 132 -2.43 25.84 19.44
CA LEU A 132 -2.00 26.63 18.29
C LEU A 132 -2.78 27.95 18.18
N TRP A 133 -4.07 27.95 18.50
CA TRP A 133 -4.87 29.19 18.56
C TRP A 133 -4.36 30.14 19.63
N LYS A 134 -4.06 29.62 20.82
CA LYS A 134 -3.46 30.40 21.91
C LYS A 134 -2.14 31.03 21.45
N ALA A 135 -1.24 30.24 20.87
CA ALA A 135 0.03 30.73 20.35
C ALA A 135 -0.12 31.77 19.22
N PHE A 136 -1.16 31.65 18.39
CA PHE A 136 -1.50 32.65 17.37
C PHE A 136 -1.96 33.97 17.98
N ARG A 137 -2.83 33.93 18.99
CA ARG A 137 -3.32 35.14 19.71
C ARG A 137 -2.21 35.84 20.49
N ASP A 138 -1.26 35.07 21.00
CA ASP A 138 -0.12 35.57 21.77
C ASP A 138 0.99 36.15 20.88
N ASP A 139 0.94 35.93 19.56
CA ASP A 139 1.93 36.48 18.63
C ASP A 139 1.73 38.00 18.43
N PRO A 140 2.68 38.86 18.85
CA PRO A 140 2.54 40.31 18.72
C PRO A 140 2.57 40.80 17.26
N LYS A 141 3.00 39.95 16.31
CA LYS A 141 3.07 40.31 14.88
C LYS A 141 1.77 40.08 14.13
N VAL A 142 0.78 39.44 14.77
CA VAL A 142 -0.53 39.17 14.17
C VAL A 142 -1.46 40.34 14.42
N ALA A 143 -1.89 41.01 13.35
CA ALA A 143 -2.79 42.18 13.44
C ALA A 143 -4.26 41.80 13.69
N LEU A 144 -4.73 40.72 13.04
CA LEU A 144 -6.12 40.25 13.13
C LEU A 144 -6.19 38.96 13.94
N LYS A 145 -6.30 39.12 15.26
CA LYS A 145 -6.55 37.99 16.17
C LYS A 145 -7.93 37.40 15.88
N ASP A 146 -8.09 36.09 16.06
CA ASP A 146 -9.34 35.34 15.85
C ASP A 146 -9.90 35.31 14.41
N ASN A 147 -9.09 35.71 13.42
CA ASN A 147 -9.44 35.53 12.00
C ASN A 147 -8.88 34.19 11.48
N GLU A 148 -9.76 33.29 11.02
CA GLU A 148 -9.35 31.96 10.52
C GLU A 148 -8.40 32.04 9.31
N ALA A 149 -8.63 32.97 8.38
CA ALA A 149 -7.78 33.10 7.20
C ALA A 149 -6.37 33.59 7.58
N GLU A 150 -6.26 34.54 8.50
CA GLU A 150 -4.98 35.00 9.04
C GLU A 150 -4.30 33.91 9.87
N PHE A 151 -5.06 33.10 10.61
CA PHE A 151 -4.52 31.95 11.34
C PHE A 151 -3.97 30.86 10.39
N LYS A 152 -4.71 30.50 9.32
CA LYS A 152 -4.22 29.60 8.26
C LYS A 152 -2.93 30.11 7.64
N LYS A 153 -2.83 31.42 7.37
CA LYS A 153 -1.63 32.06 6.85
C LYS A 153 -0.47 32.00 7.86
N TRP A 154 -0.74 32.28 9.13
CA TRP A 154 0.24 32.16 10.22
C TRP A 154 0.77 30.73 10.38
N LEU A 155 -0.11 29.73 10.35
CA LEU A 155 0.27 28.31 10.41
C LEU A 155 1.26 27.96 9.29
N ARG A 156 0.92 28.29 8.04
CA ARG A 156 1.77 28.02 6.86
C ARG A 156 3.14 28.71 6.95
N ASN A 157 3.16 29.94 7.43
CA ASN A 157 4.37 30.76 7.40
C ASN A 157 5.30 30.49 8.58
N LYS A 158 4.74 30.32 9.79
CA LYS A 158 5.49 30.32 11.04
C LYS A 158 5.53 28.96 11.73
N ILE A 159 4.51 28.13 11.64
CA ILE A 159 4.40 26.92 12.47
C ILE A 159 4.76 25.65 11.72
N ILE A 160 4.22 25.47 10.52
CA ILE A 160 4.42 24.23 9.76
C ILE A 160 5.89 24.13 9.29
N ARG A 161 6.47 22.95 9.51
CA ARG A 161 7.84 22.56 9.14
C ARG A 161 7.76 21.31 8.28
N TYR A 162 8.12 21.44 7.00
CA TYR A 162 8.14 20.32 6.08
C TYR A 162 9.48 19.58 6.18
N ALA A 163 9.44 18.29 6.50
CA ALA A 163 10.63 17.49 6.74
C ALA A 163 10.66 16.23 5.86
N MET A 164 11.87 15.77 5.50
CA MET A 164 12.08 14.55 4.71
C MET A 164 12.13 13.28 5.56
N LEU A 165 11.69 12.14 5.01
CA LEU A 165 11.77 10.82 5.66
C LEU A 165 11.95 9.64 4.70
N PRO A 166 12.86 8.69 5.05
CA PRO A 166 14.23 8.92 5.49
C PRO A 166 15.10 9.56 4.38
N SER A 167 16.40 9.77 4.63
CA SER A 167 17.34 10.33 3.66
C SER A 167 17.39 9.50 2.36
N PRO A 168 17.64 10.11 1.18
CA PRO A 168 17.58 9.48 -0.14
C PRO A 168 18.29 8.14 -0.34
N SER A 169 19.31 7.84 0.47
CA SER A 169 20.09 6.61 0.37
C SER A 169 19.32 5.33 0.74
N ASP A 170 18.21 5.45 1.49
CA ASP A 170 17.50 4.29 2.06
C ASP A 170 16.17 3.95 1.35
N THR A 171 15.75 4.77 0.38
CA THR A 171 14.48 4.66 -0.33
C THR A 171 14.61 5.11 -1.80
N SER A 172 13.69 4.74 -2.68
CA SER A 172 13.67 5.18 -4.08
C SER A 172 13.13 6.62 -4.17
N VAL A 173 13.94 7.60 -3.73
CA VAL A 173 13.50 8.94 -3.25
C VAL A 173 13.17 10.00 -4.32
N GLU A 174 13.21 9.65 -5.60
CA GLU A 174 12.74 10.59 -6.62
C GLU A 174 11.25 10.90 -6.48
N SER A 175 10.46 9.93 -6.01
CA SER A 175 9.02 10.08 -5.82
C SER A 175 8.69 11.15 -4.75
N GLN A 176 9.37 11.13 -3.60
CA GLN A 176 9.12 12.10 -2.54
C GLN A 176 9.49 13.52 -2.97
N HIS A 177 10.63 13.71 -3.64
CA HIS A 177 11.01 15.05 -4.14
C HIS A 177 10.00 15.61 -5.14
N ARG A 178 9.48 14.78 -6.05
CA ARG A 178 8.45 15.20 -7.01
C ARG A 178 7.14 15.56 -6.30
N LEU A 179 6.71 14.74 -5.35
CA LEU A 179 5.50 15.01 -4.56
C LEU A 179 5.62 16.30 -3.77
N TRP A 180 6.77 16.53 -3.15
CA TRP A 180 7.03 17.76 -2.44
C TRP A 180 7.09 18.98 -3.36
N ALA A 181 7.69 18.88 -4.55
CA ALA A 181 7.68 19.97 -5.52
C ALA A 181 6.25 20.32 -6.00
N ILE A 182 5.35 19.34 -6.04
CA ILE A 182 3.91 19.57 -6.29
C ILE A 182 3.25 20.25 -5.09
N TYR A 183 3.56 19.79 -3.88
CA TYR A 183 3.06 20.36 -2.64
C TYR A 183 3.51 21.80 -2.44
N GLU A 184 4.80 22.11 -2.59
CA GLU A 184 5.34 23.47 -2.49
C GLU A 184 4.65 24.42 -3.46
N ARG A 185 4.49 24.02 -4.73
CA ARG A 185 3.76 24.83 -5.74
C ARG A 185 2.30 25.08 -5.35
N SER A 186 1.66 24.13 -4.68
CA SER A 186 0.26 24.25 -4.26
C SER A 186 0.11 25.04 -2.95
N ALA A 187 1.06 24.88 -2.03
CA ALA A 187 1.01 25.47 -0.70
C ALA A 187 1.58 26.89 -0.63
N LEU A 188 2.48 27.24 -1.55
CA LEU A 188 3.12 28.54 -1.66
C LEU A 188 2.47 29.36 -2.78
N THR A 189 1.23 29.81 -2.57
CA THR A 189 0.60 30.77 -3.47
C THR A 189 1.30 32.14 -3.38
N ALA A 190 2.07 32.46 -4.43
CA ALA A 190 2.49 33.77 -4.94
C ALA A 190 3.16 34.82 -4.03
N THR A 191 3.25 34.66 -2.70
CA THR A 191 3.65 35.78 -1.80
C THR A 191 4.66 35.47 -0.69
N SER A 192 5.35 34.32 -0.68
CA SER A 192 6.35 34.06 0.38
C SER A 192 7.71 33.55 -0.11
N SER A 193 8.68 34.45 0.05
CA SER A 193 10.14 34.28 0.13
C SER A 193 10.90 33.90 -1.15
N THR A 194 11.83 34.79 -1.53
CA THR A 194 12.91 34.58 -2.51
C THR A 194 13.89 33.47 -2.11
N ASP A 195 13.88 33.05 -0.84
CA ASP A 195 14.56 31.83 -0.39
C ASP A 195 13.52 30.73 -0.27
N GLY A 196 13.29 30.02 -1.39
CA GLY A 196 12.47 28.80 -1.40
C GLY A 196 12.83 27.95 -0.19
N LYS A 197 11.86 27.70 0.70
CA LYS A 197 12.06 26.94 1.93
C LYS A 197 12.44 25.51 1.57
N LYS A 198 13.72 25.29 1.25
CA LYS A 198 14.26 23.97 0.94
C LYS A 198 13.86 23.04 2.08
N ILE A 199 13.22 21.93 1.73
CA ILE A 199 12.87 20.86 2.66
C ILE A 199 14.16 20.41 3.32
N ARG A 200 14.16 20.34 4.65
CA ARG A 200 15.34 20.00 5.44
C ARG A 200 15.18 18.63 6.09
N PRO A 201 16.29 17.91 6.33
CA PRO A 201 16.29 16.80 7.28
C PRO A 201 15.71 17.22 8.63
N LEU A 202 14.91 16.35 9.24
CA LEU A 202 14.28 16.61 10.54
C LEU A 202 15.30 17.03 11.62
N SER A 203 16.48 16.40 11.63
CA SER A 203 17.56 16.69 12.57
C SER A 203 18.05 18.14 12.51
N GLU A 204 18.02 18.79 11.34
CA GLU A 204 18.44 20.19 11.21
C GLU A 204 17.47 21.13 11.93
N TYR A 205 16.17 20.83 11.96
CA TYR A 205 15.20 21.63 12.72
C TYR A 205 15.46 21.54 14.21
N PHE A 206 15.80 20.35 14.71
CA PHE A 206 16.08 20.09 16.12
C PHE A 206 17.40 20.76 16.56
N GLN A 207 18.44 20.67 15.73
CA GLN A 207 19.76 21.26 15.99
C GLN A 207 19.78 22.78 15.91
N ALA A 208 18.93 23.38 15.06
CA ALA A 208 18.92 24.83 14.88
C ALA A 208 18.51 25.59 16.15
N GLY A 209 17.79 24.95 17.09
CA GLY A 209 17.40 25.54 18.38
C GLY A 209 16.57 26.83 18.28
N LYS A 210 16.05 27.16 17.10
CA LYS A 210 15.31 28.39 16.81
C LYS A 210 13.84 28.07 16.57
N GLY A 211 12.97 28.54 17.44
CA GLY A 211 11.52 28.46 17.29
C GLY A 211 10.82 28.12 18.60
N ASP A 212 9.50 28.28 18.58
CA ASP A 212 8.64 27.77 19.66
C ASP A 212 8.49 26.25 19.48
N HIS A 213 9.11 25.50 20.38
CA HIS A 213 9.20 24.05 20.30
C HIS A 213 7.86 23.36 20.58
N GLU A 214 7.02 23.95 21.42
CA GLU A 214 5.74 23.37 21.85
C GLU A 214 4.66 23.49 20.79
N THR A 215 4.78 24.47 19.90
CA THR A 215 3.80 24.74 18.84
C THR A 215 4.26 24.28 17.46
N SER A 216 5.47 23.69 17.37
CA SER A 216 6.03 23.23 16.10
C SER A 216 5.21 22.07 15.51
N VAL A 217 4.89 22.16 14.21
CA VAL A 217 4.19 21.11 13.47
C VAL A 217 5.10 20.57 12.38
N PHE A 218 5.56 19.33 12.53
CA PHE A 218 6.34 18.63 11.51
C PHE A 218 5.43 17.86 10.57
N VAL A 219 5.58 18.12 9.28
CA VAL A 219 4.77 17.50 8.23
C VAL A 219 5.65 16.67 7.33
N PHE A 220 5.20 15.45 7.09
CA PHE A 220 5.87 14.47 6.25
C PHE A 220 4.92 13.96 5.18
N MET A 221 5.43 13.68 3.98
CA MET A 221 4.60 13.30 2.84
C MET A 221 5.22 12.16 2.03
N ASP A 222 4.39 11.20 1.62
CA ASP A 222 4.74 10.16 0.64
C ASP A 222 3.52 9.80 -0.23
N TYR A 223 3.74 9.09 -1.33
CA TYR A 223 2.65 8.60 -2.18
C TYR A 223 1.85 7.51 -1.48
N THR A 224 2.54 6.52 -0.89
CA THR A 224 1.90 5.29 -0.41
C THR A 224 2.36 4.93 0.98
N ASN A 225 1.41 4.78 1.90
CA ASN A 225 1.61 4.03 3.13
C ASN A 225 1.06 2.61 2.97
N GLY A 226 1.90 1.69 2.50
CA GLY A 226 1.54 0.28 2.35
C GLY A 226 1.71 -0.48 3.67
N SER A 227 2.93 -0.96 3.92
CA SER A 227 3.24 -1.79 5.10
C SER A 227 3.53 -1.03 6.39
N GLY A 228 3.57 0.31 6.38
CA GLY A 228 3.96 1.10 7.56
C GLY A 228 5.45 1.10 7.90
N ASN A 229 6.30 0.35 7.22
CA ASN A 229 7.71 0.22 7.58
C ASN A 229 8.51 1.52 7.55
N GLN A 230 8.31 2.33 6.51
CA GLN A 230 9.00 3.60 6.38
C GLN A 230 8.57 4.54 7.49
N LEU A 231 7.28 4.55 7.82
CA LEU A 231 6.74 5.29 8.95
C LEU A 231 7.31 4.79 10.29
N ALA A 232 7.39 3.47 10.53
CA ALA A 232 8.00 2.92 11.74
C ALA A 232 9.51 3.24 11.85
N LYS A 233 10.24 3.30 10.72
CA LYS A 233 11.63 3.80 10.69
C LYS A 233 11.71 5.28 11.01
N CYS A 234 10.77 6.07 10.49
CA CYS A 234 10.66 7.49 10.80
C CYS A 234 10.40 7.72 12.29
N ILE A 235 9.38 7.09 12.85
CA ILE A 235 8.98 7.24 14.25
C ILE A 235 10.16 6.92 15.17
N ARG A 236 10.91 5.85 14.89
CA ARG A 236 12.15 5.56 15.64
C ARG A 236 13.21 6.67 15.55
N LYS A 237 13.32 7.35 14.40
CA LYS A 237 14.22 8.52 14.26
C LYS A 237 13.68 9.73 15.03
N ILE A 238 12.36 9.96 14.99
CA ILE A 238 11.71 11.02 15.77
C ILE A 238 11.96 10.81 17.26
N ASN A 239 11.74 9.60 17.79
CA ASN A 239 11.93 9.32 19.21
C ASN A 239 13.37 9.56 19.68
N LYS A 240 14.36 9.10 18.89
CA LYS A 240 15.78 9.39 19.17
C LYS A 240 16.06 10.90 19.21
N LEU A 241 15.41 11.68 18.36
CA LEU A 241 15.54 13.13 18.37
C LEU A 241 14.80 13.76 19.56
N LEU A 242 13.64 13.23 19.95
CA LEU A 242 12.90 13.69 21.14
C LEU A 242 13.66 13.39 22.45
N GLU A 243 14.39 12.27 22.51
CA GLU A 243 15.30 11.96 23.63
C GLU A 243 16.44 12.98 23.73
N GLN A 244 17.02 13.38 22.59
CA GLN A 244 18.13 14.33 22.54
C GLN A 244 17.66 15.78 22.74
N TYR A 245 16.44 16.11 22.32
CA TYR A 245 15.88 17.46 22.37
C TYR A 245 14.47 17.44 22.99
N PRO A 246 14.34 17.26 24.32
CA PRO A 246 13.05 17.10 25.01
C PRO A 246 12.08 18.27 24.83
N ALA A 247 12.57 19.47 24.50
CA ALA A 247 11.74 20.64 24.24
C ALA A 247 10.73 20.41 23.09
N TYR A 248 11.01 19.50 22.16
CA TYR A 248 10.11 19.17 21.04
C TYR A 248 9.07 18.08 21.36
N GLN A 249 8.99 17.58 22.60
CA GLN A 249 8.04 16.51 22.96
C GLN A 249 6.57 16.88 22.70
N GLN A 250 6.24 18.17 22.81
CA GLN A 250 4.89 18.68 22.55
C GLN A 250 4.63 19.03 21.08
N SER A 251 5.64 18.92 20.21
CA SER A 251 5.45 19.15 18.78
C SER A 251 4.48 18.14 18.17
N SER A 252 3.74 18.57 17.14
CA SER A 252 2.88 17.67 16.35
C SER A 252 3.63 17.05 15.18
N PHE A 253 3.40 15.75 14.92
CA PHE A 253 4.01 15.01 13.81
C PHE A 253 2.92 14.48 12.88
N ILE A 254 2.77 15.09 11.70
CA ILE A 254 1.70 14.79 10.76
C ILE A 254 2.26 14.02 9.56
N PHE A 255 1.72 12.84 9.30
CA PHE A 255 2.08 12.00 8.16
C PHE A 255 0.99 12.04 7.09
N MET A 256 1.35 12.45 5.88
CA MET A 256 0.44 12.69 4.77
C MET A 256 0.68 11.69 3.65
N TYR A 257 -0.38 11.04 3.17
CA TYR A 257 -0.28 10.04 2.10
C TYR A 257 -1.31 10.26 0.98
N VAL A 258 -0.90 10.07 -0.27
CA VAL A 258 -1.87 10.02 -1.39
C VAL A 258 -2.77 8.80 -1.23
N VAL A 259 -2.19 7.65 -0.86
CA VAL A 259 -2.92 6.41 -0.64
C VAL A 259 -2.40 5.64 0.57
N GLN A 260 -3.29 5.04 1.38
CA GLN A 260 -2.94 4.30 2.60
C GLN A 260 -3.66 2.95 2.69
N ALA A 261 -2.92 1.89 3.04
CA ALA A 261 -3.49 0.60 3.40
C ALA A 261 -4.49 0.73 4.54
N THR A 262 -5.71 0.21 4.35
CA THR A 262 -6.75 0.20 5.40
C THR A 262 -6.37 -0.67 6.59
N SER A 263 -5.53 -1.69 6.38
CA SER A 263 -4.99 -2.53 7.45
C SER A 263 -3.93 -1.84 8.30
N PHE A 264 -3.41 -0.70 7.86
CA PHE A 264 -2.41 0.04 8.60
C PHE A 264 -3.05 0.97 9.64
N ASN A 265 -2.59 0.87 10.88
CA ASN A 265 -2.99 1.72 12.00
C ASN A 265 -1.74 2.31 12.68
N LEU A 266 -1.70 3.63 12.89
CA LEU A 266 -0.61 4.28 13.61
C LEU A 266 -0.42 3.73 15.03
N ALA A 267 -1.52 3.38 15.72
CA ALA A 267 -1.48 2.81 17.06
C ALA A 267 -0.76 1.45 17.10
N SER A 268 -0.57 0.78 15.96
CA SER A 268 0.22 -0.44 15.88
C SER A 268 1.74 -0.20 15.90
N ILE A 269 2.18 1.04 15.72
CA ILE A 269 3.60 1.39 15.79
C ILE A 269 3.97 1.69 17.23
N GLU A 270 4.80 0.82 17.79
CA GLU A 270 5.36 0.97 19.12
C GLU A 270 6.08 2.32 19.26
N PHE A 271 5.80 3.03 20.34
CA PHE A 271 6.38 4.34 20.67
C PHE A 271 6.07 5.45 19.66
N ALA A 272 4.95 5.43 18.94
CA ALA A 272 4.54 6.63 18.19
C ALA A 272 4.40 7.84 19.14
N PRO A 273 4.98 9.02 18.83
CA PRO A 273 4.81 10.20 19.66
C PRO A 273 3.32 10.51 19.84
N GLU A 274 2.91 10.92 21.05
CA GLU A 274 1.49 11.14 21.39
C GLU A 274 0.78 12.09 20.42
N ASN A 275 1.48 13.14 19.98
CA ASN A 275 0.97 14.15 19.05
C ASN A 275 1.18 13.78 17.57
N SER A 276 1.16 12.49 17.25
CA SER A 276 1.30 11.98 15.89
C SER A 276 -0.05 11.70 15.24
N GLU A 277 -0.25 12.17 14.01
CA GLU A 277 -1.49 11.97 13.27
C GLU A 277 -1.22 11.59 11.81
N ILE A 278 -2.14 10.84 11.22
CA ILE A 278 -2.08 10.47 9.81
C ILE A 278 -3.29 11.03 9.07
N ILE A 279 -3.02 11.65 7.93
CA ILE A 279 -4.04 12.05 6.97
C ILE A 279 -3.73 11.46 5.60
N TYR A 280 -4.75 11.01 4.90
CA TYR A 280 -4.60 10.44 3.56
C TYR A 280 -5.71 10.88 2.61
N TYR A 281 -5.44 10.83 1.31
CA TYR A 281 -6.41 11.21 0.28
C TYR A 281 -7.39 10.09 -0.04
N LYS A 282 -6.90 8.88 -0.34
CA LYS A 282 -7.73 7.70 -0.61
C LYS A 282 -7.25 6.44 0.14
N PRO A 283 -8.16 5.51 0.51
CA PRO A 283 -7.75 4.19 0.96
C PRO A 283 -7.14 3.40 -0.21
N MET A 284 -6.14 2.59 0.10
CA MET A 284 -5.50 1.68 -0.83
C MET A 284 -6.37 0.44 -1.03
N LEU A 285 -6.63 0.11 -2.28
CA LEU A 285 -7.32 -1.14 -2.61
C LEU A 285 -6.31 -2.30 -2.55
N GLY A 286 -6.65 -3.33 -1.80
CA GLY A 286 -5.93 -4.60 -1.78
C GLY A 286 -6.60 -5.63 -2.71
N TYR A 287 -5.83 -6.63 -3.14
CA TYR A 287 -6.32 -7.72 -3.99
C TYR A 287 -7.46 -8.53 -3.34
N LYS A 288 -7.50 -8.62 -2.01
CA LYS A 288 -8.59 -9.22 -1.22
C LYS A 288 -9.54 -8.19 -0.60
N SER A 289 -9.66 -6.98 -1.17
CA SER A 289 -10.67 -6.05 -0.66
C SER A 289 -12.07 -6.60 -0.89
N GLN A 290 -13.03 -6.21 -0.03
CA GLN A 290 -14.41 -6.66 -0.15
C GLN A 290 -14.98 -6.41 -1.55
N GLU A 291 -14.70 -5.23 -2.12
CA GLU A 291 -15.12 -4.87 -3.48
C GLU A 291 -14.63 -5.86 -4.56
N ILE A 292 -13.40 -6.38 -4.44
CA ILE A 292 -12.88 -7.40 -5.37
C ILE A 292 -13.58 -8.73 -5.13
N MET A 293 -13.70 -9.15 -3.87
CA MET A 293 -14.32 -10.42 -3.51
C MET A 293 -15.79 -10.48 -3.96
N ASP A 294 -16.52 -9.37 -3.86
CA ASP A 294 -17.91 -9.27 -4.32
C ASP A 294 -18.02 -9.44 -5.84
N ILE A 295 -17.10 -8.84 -6.61
CA ILE A 295 -17.09 -8.98 -8.08
C ILE A 295 -16.75 -10.41 -8.48
N LEU A 296 -15.76 -11.03 -7.83
CA LEU A 296 -15.40 -12.42 -8.07
C LEU A 296 -16.61 -13.34 -7.79
N ALA A 297 -17.30 -13.14 -6.65
CA ALA A 297 -18.48 -13.90 -6.30
C ALA A 297 -19.64 -13.72 -7.30
N ASN A 298 -19.88 -12.50 -7.77
CA ASN A 298 -20.89 -12.20 -8.79
C ASN A 298 -20.62 -12.92 -10.12
N HIS A 299 -19.34 -13.14 -10.45
CA HIS A 299 -18.92 -13.92 -11.60
C HIS A 299 -18.68 -15.40 -11.28
N GLN A 300 -19.13 -15.90 -10.12
CA GLN A 300 -19.01 -17.30 -9.71
C GLN A 300 -17.55 -17.82 -9.65
N ILE A 301 -16.59 -16.91 -9.46
CA ILE A 301 -15.17 -17.25 -9.27
C ILE A 301 -14.96 -17.48 -7.77
N SER A 302 -14.57 -18.69 -7.38
CA SER A 302 -14.34 -19.03 -5.98
C SER A 302 -13.06 -18.39 -5.43
N GLU A 303 -13.01 -18.20 -4.11
CA GLU A 303 -11.79 -17.70 -3.46
C GLU A 303 -10.59 -18.65 -3.67
N SER A 304 -10.83 -19.96 -3.78
CA SER A 304 -9.79 -20.95 -4.09
C SER A 304 -9.16 -20.69 -5.45
N GLU A 305 -9.98 -20.58 -6.50
CA GLU A 305 -9.52 -20.31 -7.87
C GLU A 305 -8.79 -18.98 -7.94
N TYR A 306 -9.30 -17.97 -7.24
CA TYR A 306 -8.63 -16.68 -7.12
C TYR A 306 -7.27 -16.79 -6.40
N GLY A 307 -7.19 -17.57 -5.32
CA GLY A 307 -5.95 -17.84 -4.60
C GLY A 307 -4.90 -18.52 -5.49
N ASP A 308 -5.31 -19.56 -6.22
CA ASP A 308 -4.46 -20.30 -7.15
C ASP A 308 -3.94 -19.39 -8.27
N PHE A 309 -4.80 -18.53 -8.82
CA PHE A 309 -4.41 -17.50 -9.79
C PHE A 309 -3.33 -16.57 -9.22
N ILE A 310 -3.55 -16.02 -8.02
CA ILE A 310 -2.62 -15.07 -7.40
C ILE A 310 -1.27 -15.73 -7.16
N GLU A 311 -1.25 -16.93 -6.60
CA GLU A 311 -0.01 -17.69 -6.37
C GLU A 311 0.73 -17.95 -7.69
N LYS A 312 0.05 -18.51 -8.69
CA LYS A 312 0.61 -18.85 -10.00
C LYS A 312 1.30 -17.66 -10.67
N TYR A 313 0.61 -16.53 -10.79
CA TYR A 313 1.15 -15.39 -11.54
C TYR A 313 2.13 -14.53 -10.73
N CYS A 314 2.03 -14.51 -9.39
CA CYS A 314 3.07 -13.92 -8.56
C CYS A 314 4.38 -14.73 -8.62
N LEU A 315 4.27 -16.06 -8.59
CA LEU A 315 5.41 -16.97 -8.76
C LEU A 315 6.07 -16.79 -10.13
N ARG A 316 5.27 -16.77 -11.21
CA ARG A 316 5.76 -16.57 -12.58
C ARG A 316 6.46 -15.23 -12.79
N ALA A 317 5.90 -14.13 -12.25
CA ALA A 317 6.47 -12.80 -12.42
C ALA A 317 7.68 -12.54 -11.50
N SER A 318 7.74 -13.18 -10.33
CA SER A 318 8.69 -12.78 -9.28
C SER A 318 9.67 -13.85 -8.82
N GLY A 319 9.43 -15.12 -9.18
CA GLY A 319 10.09 -16.30 -8.64
C GLY A 319 9.62 -16.69 -7.23
N LYS A 320 8.59 -16.03 -6.70
CA LYS A 320 8.02 -16.28 -5.36
C LYS A 320 6.49 -16.07 -5.38
N SER A 321 5.73 -16.85 -4.61
CA SER A 321 4.27 -16.67 -4.44
C SER A 321 3.89 -15.41 -3.60
N SER A 322 4.77 -14.42 -3.51
CA SER A 322 4.55 -13.23 -2.67
C SER A 322 3.69 -12.22 -3.41
N VAL A 323 2.66 -11.69 -2.73
CA VAL A 323 1.72 -10.71 -3.32
C VAL A 323 2.25 -9.27 -3.30
N GLY A 324 3.56 -9.10 -3.13
CA GLY A 324 4.23 -7.81 -3.06
C GLY A 324 4.96 -7.61 -1.75
N TYR A 325 5.57 -6.45 -1.56
CA TYR A 325 6.37 -6.18 -0.36
C TYR A 325 5.56 -6.35 0.93
N ARG A 326 5.95 -7.35 1.73
CA ARG A 326 5.24 -7.79 2.96
C ARG A 326 3.80 -8.23 2.74
N GLU A 327 3.55 -8.95 1.65
CA GLU A 327 2.25 -9.53 1.36
C GLU A 327 1.11 -8.49 1.31
N SER A 328 1.41 -7.25 0.90
CA SER A 328 0.42 -6.18 0.87
C SER A 328 -0.61 -6.33 -0.24
N GLY A 329 -0.24 -6.91 -1.38
CA GLY A 329 -1.17 -7.15 -2.49
C GLY A 329 -1.90 -5.90 -2.96
N ALA A 330 -1.20 -4.76 -3.00
CA ALA A 330 -1.82 -3.50 -3.38
C ALA A 330 -2.24 -3.53 -4.85
N LEU A 331 -3.35 -2.86 -5.17
CA LEU A 331 -3.80 -2.63 -6.53
C LEU A 331 -3.68 -1.13 -6.83
N THR A 332 -2.44 -0.62 -6.86
CA THR A 332 -2.19 0.81 -7.10
C THR A 332 -0.94 1.07 -7.94
N CYS A 333 -0.97 2.15 -8.69
CA CYS A 333 0.16 2.71 -9.43
C CYS A 333 0.02 4.24 -9.50
N HIS A 334 1.15 4.93 -9.54
CA HIS A 334 1.26 6.37 -9.65
C HIS A 334 1.82 6.73 -11.02
N HIS A 335 1.58 7.96 -11.45
CA HIS A 335 2.03 8.51 -12.72
C HIS A 335 3.52 8.24 -13.01
N TYR A 336 4.35 8.34 -11.99
CA TYR A 336 5.80 8.15 -12.07
C TYR A 336 6.26 6.74 -11.66
N SER A 337 5.40 5.95 -11.02
CA SER A 337 5.85 4.78 -10.26
C SER A 337 4.79 3.73 -9.96
N CYS A 338 5.11 2.46 -10.19
CA CYS A 338 4.36 1.35 -9.61
C CYS A 338 5.08 0.87 -8.33
N PRO A 339 4.46 0.98 -7.14
CA PRO A 339 5.11 0.60 -5.89
C PRO A 339 5.32 -0.93 -5.81
N ASN A 340 6.40 -1.35 -5.15
CA ASN A 340 6.70 -2.77 -4.96
C ASN A 340 5.73 -3.50 -4.01
N ASN A 341 4.83 -2.78 -3.36
CA ASN A 341 3.68 -3.29 -2.61
C ASN A 341 2.58 -3.85 -3.52
N THR A 342 2.62 -3.54 -4.82
CA THR A 342 1.66 -4.01 -5.81
C THR A 342 1.93 -5.47 -6.23
N LEU A 343 0.90 -6.20 -6.68
CA LEU A 343 1.06 -7.57 -7.17
C LEU A 343 2.17 -7.64 -8.24
N PRO A 344 3.16 -8.54 -8.11
CA PRO A 344 4.35 -8.54 -8.95
C PRO A 344 4.08 -8.61 -10.45
N PHE A 345 3.04 -9.32 -10.88
CA PHE A 345 2.71 -9.44 -12.30
C PHE A 345 2.25 -8.14 -12.96
N PHE A 346 1.98 -7.08 -12.19
CA PHE A 346 1.77 -5.74 -12.74
C PHE A 346 3.06 -4.95 -13.00
N HIS A 347 4.17 -5.25 -12.31
CA HIS A 347 5.36 -4.36 -12.32
C HIS A 347 6.74 -5.01 -12.43
N LYS A 348 6.83 -6.31 -12.15
CA LYS A 348 8.10 -7.02 -12.07
C LYS A 348 8.32 -7.87 -13.33
N PRO A 349 9.37 -7.59 -14.12
CA PRO A 349 9.71 -8.41 -15.27
C PRO A 349 10.38 -9.72 -14.85
N SER A 350 10.15 -10.76 -15.64
CA SER A 350 10.88 -12.03 -15.59
C SER A 350 11.13 -12.55 -17.02
N THR A 351 11.87 -13.65 -17.17
CA THR A 351 12.16 -14.25 -18.49
C THR A 351 10.89 -14.55 -19.30
N ASN A 352 9.79 -14.89 -18.61
CA ASN A 352 8.52 -15.30 -19.23
C ASN A 352 7.35 -14.40 -18.82
N TRP A 353 7.64 -13.17 -18.41
CA TRP A 353 6.63 -12.21 -17.98
C TRP A 353 7.02 -10.77 -18.32
N GLU A 354 6.20 -10.11 -19.14
CA GLU A 354 6.29 -8.68 -19.42
C GLU A 354 5.20 -7.93 -18.63
N PRO A 355 5.55 -7.09 -17.64
CA PRO A 355 4.58 -6.40 -16.81
C PRO A 355 3.95 -5.20 -17.53
N LEU A 356 2.70 -4.88 -17.18
CA LEU A 356 1.99 -3.73 -17.73
C LEU A 356 2.66 -2.40 -17.35
N PHE A 357 3.03 -2.26 -16.08
CA PHE A 357 3.74 -1.11 -15.55
C PHE A 357 5.21 -1.46 -15.35
N ARG A 358 6.10 -0.48 -15.42
CA ARG A 358 7.48 -0.64 -14.98
C ARG A 358 7.54 -0.28 -13.51
N ASN A 359 8.22 -1.08 -12.72
CA ASN A 359 8.64 -0.65 -11.40
C ASN A 359 9.55 0.58 -11.60
N SER A 360 9.18 1.73 -11.03
CA SER A 360 10.02 2.92 -11.09
C SER A 360 11.20 2.72 -10.15
N GLN A 361 12.22 2.07 -10.66
CA GLN A 361 13.54 2.42 -10.23
C GLN A 361 13.98 3.48 -11.21
N THR A 362 13.93 4.74 -10.77
CA THR A 362 14.77 5.75 -11.40
C THR A 362 16.14 5.11 -11.64
N PRO A 363 16.69 5.14 -12.86
CA PRO A 363 18.00 4.55 -13.14
C PRO A 363 19.11 5.07 -12.22
N SER A 364 18.88 6.19 -11.51
CA SER A 364 19.78 6.80 -10.53
C SER A 364 19.74 6.14 -9.15
N ALA A 365 18.68 5.44 -8.74
CA ALA A 365 18.63 4.77 -7.43
C ALA A 365 19.64 3.62 -7.33
N THR A 366 19.97 2.97 -8.44
CA THR A 366 21.08 2.00 -8.55
C THR A 366 22.46 2.67 -8.60
N ARG A 367 22.57 3.95 -8.96
CA ARG A 367 23.86 4.68 -9.00
C ARG A 367 24.37 5.15 -7.63
N TYR A 368 23.48 5.35 -6.64
CA TYR A 368 23.91 5.76 -5.29
C TYR A 368 24.63 4.65 -4.51
N LYS A 369 24.59 3.39 -4.96
CA LYS A 369 25.35 2.27 -4.35
C LYS A 369 26.74 2.05 -4.95
N GLN A 370 27.16 2.89 -5.90
CA GLN A 370 28.52 2.88 -6.46
C GLN A 370 29.26 4.15 -6.04
N LYS A 371 29.60 4.29 -4.76
CA LYS A 371 30.69 5.14 -4.30
C LYS A 371 31.39 4.48 -3.13
#